data_AF-X1SCG5-F1
#
_entry.id   AF-X1SCG5-F1
#
_cell.length_a   1.000
_cell.length_b   1.000
_cell.length_c   1.000
_cell.angle_alpha   90.00
_cell.angle_beta   90.00
_cell.angle_gamma   90.00
#
_symmetry.space_group_name_H-M   'P 1'
#
loop_
_entity.id
_entity.type
_entity.pdbx_description
1 polymer ?
#
loop_
_entity_poly.entity_id
_entity_poly.type
_entity_poly.pdbx_seq_one_letter_code
_entity_poly.pdbx_strand_id
1 'polypeptide(L)'
;AGAGGYKGAVPIGMPVKVTEGIVGWVVQTGEPLLANDVSKEPKYLFVEELADTRSELAVPVKIGTETLGVLDIESAEFNAFDEIDLFTAQTLADQVAIAIENTRLYQETREMAVLEERNRMAREIHDTLAQGFTGIVLQLEAAEQALDEDTFKAQKHLDQARRLARESLNEARRSVWALRPQALERLSLIQTLRQEIERFTQDSGVKANFNTPRKKQTLSADIESTLLRICQESLTNVRKHAKASQVEVNLAFEEKAVRLSIHDNG
;
A
#
# COMPACT_ATOMS: atom_id res chain seq x y z
N ALA A 1 10.96 16.76 -23.82
CA ALA A 1 12.21 17.29 -24.41
C ALA A 1 12.98 17.93 -23.27
N GLY A 2 14.05 17.29 -22.80
CA GLY A 2 14.86 17.79 -21.70
C GLY A 2 15.86 18.81 -22.22
N ALA A 3 15.89 19.99 -21.61
CA ALA A 3 16.94 20.98 -21.76
C ALA A 3 17.72 21.01 -20.44
N GLY A 4 19.03 20.79 -20.49
CA GLY A 4 19.91 20.78 -19.31
C GLY A 4 20.82 19.54 -19.30
N GLY A 5 21.98 19.65 -19.93
CA GLY A 5 22.97 18.58 -19.97
C GLY A 5 23.77 18.48 -18.68
N TYR A 6 23.23 17.81 -17.65
CA TYR A 6 23.99 17.45 -16.45
C TYR A 6 24.60 16.06 -16.62
N LYS A 7 25.93 15.98 -16.76
CA LYS A 7 26.70 14.74 -16.59
C LYS A 7 27.00 14.57 -15.10
N GLY A 8 26.01 14.14 -14.31
CA GLY A 8 26.19 13.96 -12.86
C GLY A 8 24.91 14.04 -12.03
N ALA A 9 23.73 13.73 -12.59
CA ALA A 9 22.49 13.83 -11.83
C ALA A 9 22.53 12.89 -10.61
N VAL A 10 22.28 13.45 -9.42
CA VAL A 10 22.06 12.69 -8.19
C VAL A 10 20.92 11.69 -8.45
N PRO A 11 21.09 10.39 -8.15
CA PRO A 11 20.05 9.40 -8.37
C PRO A 11 18.76 9.77 -7.63
N ILE A 12 17.62 9.61 -8.31
CA ILE A 12 16.31 9.72 -7.66
C ILE A 12 16.28 8.76 -6.47
N GLY A 13 16.03 9.29 -5.27
CA GLY A 13 15.96 8.50 -4.03
C GLY A 13 17.23 8.44 -3.19
N MET A 14 18.28 9.23 -3.50
CA MET A 14 19.43 9.37 -2.60
C MET A 14 19.02 10.10 -1.30
N PRO A 15 19.18 9.47 -0.11
CA PRO A 15 18.83 10.12 1.15
C PRO A 15 19.88 11.18 1.51
N VAL A 16 19.52 12.45 1.36
CA VAL A 16 20.31 13.59 1.85
C VAL A 16 19.82 13.95 3.25
N LYS A 17 20.74 14.19 4.20
CA LYS A 17 20.36 14.64 5.54
C LYS A 17 19.73 16.03 5.43
N VAL A 18 18.43 16.11 5.73
CA VAL A 18 17.58 17.31 5.62
C VAL A 18 17.97 18.43 6.63
N THR A 19 19.06 18.27 7.37
CA THR A 19 19.47 19.18 8.46
C THR A 19 20.60 20.14 8.09
N GLU A 20 21.22 19.97 6.93
CA GLU A 20 22.41 20.72 6.51
C GLU A 20 22.24 21.23 5.08
N GLY A 21 23.05 22.21 4.70
CA GLY A 21 22.97 22.81 3.36
C GLY A 21 21.87 23.86 3.20
N ILE A 22 21.82 24.48 2.02
CA ILE A 22 20.77 25.42 1.62
C ILE A 22 19.41 24.71 1.66
N VAL A 23 19.30 23.52 1.06
CA VAL A 23 18.09 22.68 1.09
C VAL A 23 17.59 22.43 2.53
N GLY A 24 18.48 22.04 3.46
CA GLY A 24 18.09 21.82 4.85
C GLY A 24 17.60 23.07 5.57
N TRP A 25 18.21 24.22 5.28
CA TRP A 25 17.75 25.51 5.80
C TRP A 25 16.38 25.91 5.25
N VAL A 26 16.13 25.69 3.96
CA VAL A 26 14.81 25.95 3.34
C VAL A 26 13.74 25.04 3.96
N VAL A 27 14.04 23.77 4.23
CA VAL A 27 13.09 22.88 4.92
C VAL A 27 12.74 23.39 6.32
N GLN A 28 13.74 23.83 7.09
CA GLN A 28 13.54 24.27 8.48
C GLN A 28 12.82 25.61 8.60
N THR A 29 13.10 26.53 7.67
CA THR A 29 12.57 27.90 7.74
C THR A 29 11.31 28.08 6.92
N GLY A 30 11.12 27.29 5.86
CA GLY A 30 10.04 27.50 4.88
C GLY A 30 10.23 28.75 4.02
N GLU A 31 11.45 29.31 4.00
CA GLU A 31 11.85 30.49 3.24
C GLU A 31 12.73 30.09 2.04
N PRO A 32 12.57 30.74 0.86
CA PRO A 32 13.43 30.48 -0.28
C PRO A 32 14.85 31.04 -0.08
N LEU A 33 15.82 30.49 -0.79
CA LEU A 33 17.20 30.99 -0.82
C LEU A 33 17.71 31.03 -2.26
N LEU A 34 18.25 32.19 -2.64
CA LEU A 34 18.94 32.41 -3.91
C LEU A 34 20.42 32.73 -3.63
N ALA A 35 21.32 31.84 -4.04
CA ALA A 35 22.76 32.01 -3.96
C ALA A 35 23.36 32.08 -5.36
N ASN A 36 23.65 33.29 -5.85
CA ASN A 36 24.28 33.52 -7.17
C ASN A 36 25.81 33.31 -7.18
N ASP A 37 26.38 33.04 -6.02
CA ASP A 37 27.77 32.60 -5.83
C ASP A 37 27.81 31.72 -4.58
N VAL A 38 27.67 30.41 -4.77
CA VAL A 38 27.62 29.42 -3.67
C VAL A 38 28.91 29.39 -2.85
N SER A 39 30.05 29.84 -3.41
CA SER A 39 31.31 29.93 -2.66
C SER A 39 31.28 31.00 -1.55
N LYS A 40 30.32 31.92 -1.63
CA LYS A 40 30.09 32.98 -0.63
C LYS A 40 28.90 32.70 0.28
N GLU A 41 28.09 31.68 0.02
CA GLU A 41 26.92 31.36 0.83
C GLU A 41 27.33 30.44 2.00
N PRO A 42 27.24 30.90 3.26
CA PRO A 42 27.66 30.09 4.42
C PRO A 42 26.86 28.80 4.60
N LYS A 43 25.65 28.73 4.06
CA LYS A 43 24.79 27.55 4.13
C LYS A 43 25.05 26.54 3.02
N TYR A 44 25.88 26.86 2.03
CA TYR A 44 26.16 25.93 0.93
C TYR A 44 26.89 24.69 1.44
N LEU A 45 26.40 23.52 1.06
CA LEU A 45 27.05 22.24 1.35
C LEU A 45 27.60 21.70 0.04
N PHE A 46 28.92 21.59 -0.05
CA PHE A 46 29.57 21.02 -1.23
C PHE A 46 29.24 19.53 -1.35
N VAL A 47 28.73 19.14 -2.52
CA VAL A 47 28.47 17.75 -2.91
C VAL A 47 29.36 17.43 -4.10
N GLU A 48 30.16 16.35 -4.01
CA GLU A 48 31.19 16.02 -5.00
C GLU A 48 30.58 15.76 -6.39
N GLU A 49 29.39 15.17 -6.45
CA GLU A 49 28.62 14.93 -7.66
C GLU A 49 28.11 16.23 -8.34
N LEU A 50 28.06 17.33 -7.59
CA LEU A 50 27.58 18.65 -8.02
C LEU A 50 28.69 19.71 -7.89
N ALA A 51 29.95 19.31 -8.01
CA ALA A 51 31.11 20.17 -7.77
C ALA A 51 31.22 21.40 -8.69
N ASP A 52 30.56 21.35 -9.85
CA ASP A 52 30.52 22.45 -10.82
C ASP A 52 29.51 23.54 -10.44
N THR A 53 28.67 23.33 -9.42
CA THR A 53 27.65 24.30 -9.00
C THR A 53 28.30 25.61 -8.56
N ARG A 54 27.77 26.71 -9.10
CA ARG A 54 28.19 28.10 -8.88
C ARG A 54 27.03 28.98 -8.43
N SER A 55 25.83 28.71 -8.91
CA SER A 55 24.60 29.32 -8.41
C SER A 55 23.58 28.26 -8.01
N GLU A 56 22.79 28.52 -6.98
CA GLU A 56 21.75 27.64 -6.46
C GLU A 56 20.50 28.47 -6.11
N LEU A 57 19.33 27.99 -6.52
CA LEU A 57 18.02 28.54 -6.22
C LEU A 57 17.17 27.44 -5.60
N ALA A 58 16.91 27.57 -4.30
CA ALA A 58 16.12 26.61 -3.55
C ALA A 58 14.83 27.27 -3.05
N VAL A 59 13.68 26.67 -3.37
CA VAL A 59 12.37 27.16 -2.96
C VAL A 59 11.56 26.05 -2.26
N PRO A 60 10.82 26.36 -1.19
CA PRO A 60 10.05 25.37 -0.47
C PRO A 60 8.80 24.96 -1.26
N VAL A 61 8.52 23.66 -1.31
CA VAL A 61 7.24 23.10 -1.72
C VAL A 61 6.40 22.94 -0.45
N LYS A 62 5.42 23.81 -0.22
CA LYS A 62 4.72 23.89 1.08
C LYS A 62 3.20 23.97 0.97
N ILE A 63 2.52 23.49 2.01
CA ILE A 63 1.08 23.65 2.22
C ILE A 63 0.86 24.33 3.55
N GLY A 64 0.25 25.52 3.53
CA GLY A 64 0.12 26.33 4.74
C GLY A 64 1.50 26.62 5.33
N THR A 65 1.75 26.12 6.55
CA THR A 65 3.02 26.27 7.27
C THR A 65 3.93 25.04 7.16
N GLU A 66 3.48 23.97 6.51
CA GLU A 66 4.23 22.70 6.43
C GLU A 66 5.01 22.62 5.12
N THR A 67 6.33 22.45 5.21
CA THR A 67 7.20 22.22 4.06
C THR A 67 7.22 20.73 3.71
N LEU A 68 6.65 20.38 2.56
CA LEU A 68 6.63 19.02 2.02
C LEU A 68 7.96 18.61 1.37
N GLY A 69 8.73 19.59 0.89
CA GLY A 69 10.01 19.38 0.24
C GLY A 69 10.62 20.68 -0.28
N VAL A 70 11.67 20.57 -1.08
CA VAL A 70 12.37 21.71 -1.69
C VAL A 70 12.53 21.44 -3.18
N LEU A 71 12.20 22.43 -4.00
CA LEU A 71 12.60 22.49 -5.39
C LEU A 71 13.94 23.21 -5.45
N ASP A 72 14.97 22.46 -5.81
CA ASP A 72 16.35 22.91 -5.85
C ASP A 72 16.85 22.95 -7.30
N ILE A 73 17.43 24.08 -7.69
CA ILE A 73 17.86 24.38 -9.06
C ILE A 73 19.29 24.92 -9.00
N GLU A 74 20.21 24.21 -9.62
CA GLU A 74 21.62 24.55 -9.62
C GLU A 74 22.12 24.98 -11.00
N SER A 75 23.14 25.83 -11.07
CA SER A 75 23.80 26.22 -12.31
C SER A 75 25.32 26.26 -12.15
N ALA A 76 26.04 25.91 -13.20
CA ALA A 76 27.51 26.03 -13.24
C ALA A 76 27.99 27.46 -13.54
N GLU A 77 27.07 28.41 -13.77
CA GLU A 77 27.37 29.82 -14.01
C GLU A 77 27.14 30.65 -12.74
N PHE A 78 27.94 31.71 -12.54
CA PHE A 78 27.69 32.71 -11.50
C PHE A 78 26.60 33.67 -11.94
N ASN A 79 25.79 34.16 -10.99
CA ASN A 79 24.67 35.06 -11.26
C ASN A 79 23.67 34.47 -12.28
N ALA A 80 23.43 33.16 -12.18
CA ALA A 80 22.58 32.45 -13.14
C ALA A 80 21.09 32.76 -12.96
N PHE A 81 20.67 33.25 -11.79
CA PHE A 81 19.27 33.45 -11.48
C PHE A 81 18.98 34.87 -10.99
N ASP A 82 17.80 35.37 -11.30
CA ASP A 82 17.29 36.65 -10.82
C ASP A 82 15.99 36.50 -9.99
N GLU A 83 15.35 37.62 -9.66
CA GLU A 83 14.09 37.63 -8.91
C GLU A 83 12.91 37.04 -9.70
N ILE A 84 12.95 37.09 -11.04
CA ILE A 84 11.92 36.51 -11.91
C ILE A 84 12.03 34.99 -11.88
N ASP A 85 13.26 34.45 -11.90
CA ASP A 85 13.50 33.02 -11.73
C ASP A 85 13.03 32.53 -10.37
N LEU A 86 13.34 33.27 -9.30
CA LEU A 86 12.84 32.98 -7.94
C LEU A 86 11.31 32.94 -7.91
N PHE A 87 10.64 33.97 -8.42
CA PHE A 87 9.18 34.03 -8.45
C PHE A 87 8.57 32.89 -9.27
N THR A 88 9.18 32.55 -10.40
CA THR A 88 8.75 31.46 -11.27
C THR A 88 8.90 30.11 -10.56
N ALA A 89 10.05 29.86 -9.93
CA ALA A 89 10.30 28.64 -9.17
C ALA A 89 9.33 28.50 -7.99
N GLN A 90 9.06 29.58 -7.25
CA GLN A 90 8.07 29.60 -6.16
C GLN A 90 6.67 29.26 -6.69
N THR A 91 6.26 29.88 -7.80
CA THR A 91 4.94 29.59 -8.41
C THR A 91 4.82 28.12 -8.81
N LEU A 92 5.88 27.54 -9.38
CA LEU A 92 5.91 26.12 -9.73
C LEU A 92 5.85 25.24 -8.47
N ALA A 93 6.61 25.58 -7.43
CA ALA A 93 6.61 24.87 -6.17
C ALA A 93 5.23 24.87 -5.50
N ASP A 94 4.51 25.99 -5.53
CA ASP A 94 3.13 26.09 -5.05
C ASP A 94 2.18 25.17 -5.84
N GLN A 95 2.29 25.12 -7.17
CA GLN A 95 1.48 24.21 -7.99
C GLN A 95 1.81 22.75 -7.72
N VAL A 96 3.08 22.41 -7.51
CA VAL A 96 3.51 21.06 -7.14
C VAL A 96 2.94 20.67 -5.78
N ALA A 97 2.98 21.58 -4.80
CA ALA A 97 2.42 21.34 -3.46
C ALA A 97 0.92 21.02 -3.54
N ILE A 98 0.15 21.79 -4.30
CA ILE A 98 -1.29 21.55 -4.53
C ILE A 98 -1.52 20.18 -5.19
N ALA A 99 -0.72 19.82 -6.20
CA ALA A 99 -0.86 18.54 -6.89
C ALA A 99 -0.57 17.34 -5.98
N ILE A 100 0.46 17.45 -5.11
CA ILE A 100 0.78 16.44 -4.11
C ILE A 100 -0.39 16.29 -3.13
N GLU A 101 -0.94 17.40 -2.64
CA GLU A 101 -2.07 17.37 -1.70
C GLU A 101 -3.31 16.73 -2.30
N ASN A 102 -3.66 17.12 -3.53
CA ASN A 102 -4.80 16.54 -4.22
C ASN A 102 -4.64 15.03 -4.40
N THR A 103 -3.42 14.57 -4.67
CA THR A 103 -3.12 13.14 -4.76
C THR A 103 -3.29 12.44 -3.41
N ARG A 104 -2.81 13.05 -2.32
CA ARG A 104 -2.96 12.55 -0.96
C ARG A 104 -4.44 12.46 -0.56
N LEU A 105 -5.19 13.55 -0.70
CA LEU A 105 -6.62 13.62 -0.39
C LEU A 105 -7.44 12.64 -1.22
N TYR A 106 -7.12 12.49 -2.51
CA TYR A 106 -7.78 11.50 -3.37
C TYR A 106 -7.54 10.07 -2.88
N GLN A 107 -6.30 9.76 -2.49
CA GLN A 107 -5.94 8.44 -1.98
C GLN A 107 -6.66 8.15 -0.65
N GLU A 108 -6.72 9.11 0.28
CA GLU A 108 -7.45 9.01 1.54
C GLU A 108 -8.96 8.78 1.32
N THR A 109 -9.57 9.57 0.42
CA THR A 109 -10.98 9.43 0.07
C THR A 109 -11.28 8.04 -0.49
N ARG A 110 -10.38 7.54 -1.34
CA ARG A 110 -10.51 6.22 -1.94
C ARG A 110 -10.35 5.10 -0.92
N GLU A 111 -9.46 5.24 0.04
CA GLU A 111 -9.30 4.28 1.14
C GLU A 111 -10.54 4.26 2.05
N MET A 112 -11.10 5.43 2.37
CA MET A 112 -12.35 5.54 3.11
C MET A 112 -13.51 4.86 2.37
N ALA A 113 -13.68 5.13 1.08
CA ALA A 113 -14.74 4.51 0.27
C ALA A 113 -14.63 2.97 0.26
N VAL A 114 -13.40 2.44 0.22
CA VAL A 114 -13.15 1.00 0.27
C VAL A 114 -13.50 0.40 1.63
N LEU A 115 -13.19 1.11 2.71
CA LEU A 115 -13.56 0.68 4.06
C LEU A 115 -15.08 0.71 4.27
N GLU A 116 -15.76 1.75 3.79
CA GLU A 116 -17.21 1.85 3.83
C GLU A 116 -17.88 0.70 3.06
N GLU A 117 -17.39 0.40 1.87
CA GLU A 117 -17.88 -0.72 1.06
C GLU A 117 -17.71 -2.05 1.79
N ARG A 118 -16.52 -2.29 2.38
CA ARG A 118 -16.26 -3.47 3.21
C ARG A 118 -17.22 -3.57 4.40
N ASN A 119 -17.47 -2.46 5.08
CA ASN A 119 -18.40 -2.42 6.21
C ASN A 119 -19.85 -2.65 5.77
N ARG A 120 -20.27 -2.14 4.60
CA ARG A 120 -21.59 -2.44 4.03
C ARG A 120 -21.73 -3.92 3.72
N MET A 121 -20.76 -4.50 3.02
CA MET A 121 -20.74 -5.94 2.73
C MET A 121 -20.74 -6.79 3.99
N ALA A 122 -19.98 -6.41 5.03
CA ALA A 122 -19.98 -7.11 6.31
C ALA A 122 -21.37 -7.13 6.98
N ARG A 123 -22.12 -6.02 6.90
CA ARG A 123 -23.50 -5.95 7.38
C ARG A 123 -24.44 -6.86 6.58
N GLU A 124 -24.38 -6.81 5.25
CA GLU A 124 -25.21 -7.68 4.38
C GLU A 124 -24.96 -9.18 4.63
N ILE A 125 -23.69 -9.55 4.86
CA ILE A 125 -23.30 -10.92 5.27
C ILE A 125 -23.92 -11.27 6.62
N HIS A 126 -23.80 -10.36 7.60
CA HIS A 126 -24.34 -10.58 8.94
C HIS A 126 -25.86 -10.77 8.91
N ASP A 127 -26.58 -9.96 8.15
CA ASP A 127 -28.04 -10.05 8.03
C ASP A 127 -28.49 -11.38 7.42
N THR A 128 -27.79 -11.84 6.38
CA THR A 128 -28.08 -13.12 5.70
C THR A 128 -27.78 -14.30 6.61
N LEU A 129 -26.67 -14.24 7.36
CA LEU A 129 -26.34 -15.25 8.37
C LEU A 129 -27.37 -15.29 9.49
N ALA A 130 -27.80 -14.14 10.00
CA ALA A 130 -28.82 -14.04 11.04
C ALA A 130 -30.16 -14.65 10.59
N GLN A 131 -30.57 -14.41 9.35
CA GLN A 131 -31.76 -15.03 8.75
C GLN A 131 -31.61 -16.55 8.66
N GLY A 132 -30.46 -17.03 8.17
CA GLY A 132 -30.13 -18.45 8.10
C GLY A 132 -30.22 -19.15 9.45
N PHE A 133 -29.59 -18.57 10.48
CA PHE A 133 -29.62 -19.10 11.85
C PHE A 133 -31.03 -19.11 12.43
N THR A 134 -31.80 -18.04 12.22
CA THR A 134 -33.20 -17.98 12.67
C THR A 134 -34.02 -19.11 12.06
N GLY A 135 -33.87 -19.36 10.76
CA GLY A 135 -34.55 -20.46 10.07
C GLY A 135 -34.13 -21.83 10.61
N ILE A 136 -32.84 -22.03 10.88
CA ILE A 136 -32.32 -23.29 11.46
C ILE A 136 -32.90 -23.52 12.85
N VAL A 137 -32.88 -22.51 13.73
CA VAL A 137 -33.43 -22.61 15.09
C VAL A 137 -34.91 -22.97 15.05
N LEU A 138 -35.70 -22.29 14.22
CA LEU A 138 -37.14 -22.58 14.09
C LEU A 138 -37.41 -24.01 13.61
N GLN A 139 -36.59 -24.54 12.69
CA GLN A 139 -36.73 -25.93 12.24
C GLN A 139 -36.31 -26.92 13.32
N LEU A 140 -35.32 -26.61 14.15
CA LEU A 140 -34.94 -27.46 15.28
C LEU A 140 -36.02 -27.48 16.36
N GLU A 141 -36.60 -26.33 16.71
CA GLU A 141 -37.73 -26.23 17.65
C GLU A 141 -38.95 -27.01 17.15
N ALA A 142 -39.28 -26.91 15.86
CA ALA A 142 -40.35 -27.69 15.25
C ALA A 142 -40.06 -29.20 15.23
N ALA A 143 -38.79 -29.59 15.05
CA ALA A 143 -38.40 -30.98 15.16
C ALA A 143 -38.58 -31.51 16.59
N GLU A 144 -38.15 -30.75 17.60
CA GLU A 144 -38.29 -31.10 19.02
C GLU A 144 -39.75 -31.30 19.42
N GLN A 145 -40.65 -30.40 18.99
CA GLN A 145 -42.09 -30.53 19.26
C GLN A 145 -42.73 -31.77 18.60
N ALA A 146 -42.20 -32.20 17.45
CA ALA A 146 -42.73 -33.34 16.71
C ALA A 146 -42.16 -34.70 17.17
N LEU A 147 -41.14 -34.73 18.03
CA LEU A 147 -40.46 -35.98 18.44
C LEU A 147 -41.42 -36.98 19.09
N ASP A 148 -42.34 -36.50 19.92
CA ASP A 148 -43.28 -37.34 20.67
C ASP A 148 -44.56 -37.68 19.88
N GLU A 149 -44.88 -36.90 18.84
CA GLU A 149 -46.12 -37.06 18.07
C GLU A 149 -45.91 -37.80 16.74
N ASP A 150 -44.87 -37.45 16.00
CA ASP A 150 -44.65 -37.90 14.62
C ASP A 150 -43.17 -37.83 14.24
N THR A 151 -42.49 -38.98 14.40
CA THR A 151 -41.07 -39.13 14.07
C THR A 151 -40.76 -38.77 12.61
N PHE A 152 -41.69 -38.96 11.68
CA PHE A 152 -41.49 -38.60 10.27
C PHE A 152 -41.49 -37.07 10.07
N LYS A 153 -42.38 -36.34 10.76
CA LYS A 153 -42.35 -34.86 10.76
C LYS A 153 -41.08 -34.32 11.43
N ALA A 154 -40.68 -34.89 12.58
CA ALA A 154 -39.45 -34.49 13.25
C ALA A 154 -38.23 -34.66 12.32
N GLN A 155 -38.15 -35.80 11.62
CA GLN A 155 -37.07 -36.06 10.66
C GLN A 155 -37.08 -35.06 9.49
N LYS A 156 -38.27 -34.67 8.99
CA LYS A 156 -38.40 -33.69 7.91
C LYS A 156 -37.90 -32.30 8.33
N HIS A 157 -38.19 -31.88 9.56
CA HIS A 157 -37.71 -30.62 10.12
C HIS A 157 -36.19 -30.63 10.32
N LEU A 158 -35.61 -31.73 10.81
CA LEU A 158 -34.15 -31.90 10.89
C LEU A 158 -33.48 -31.81 9.50
N ASP A 159 -34.07 -32.41 8.47
CA ASP A 159 -33.55 -32.33 7.11
C ASP A 159 -33.67 -30.91 6.54
N GLN A 160 -34.71 -30.15 6.90
CA GLN A 160 -34.83 -28.72 6.54
C GLN A 160 -33.76 -27.87 7.23
N ALA A 161 -33.54 -28.06 8.54
CA ALA A 161 -32.47 -27.39 9.28
C ALA A 161 -31.09 -27.65 8.66
N ARG A 162 -30.80 -28.92 8.29
CA ARG A 162 -29.53 -29.29 7.63
C ARG A 162 -29.36 -28.65 6.26
N ARG A 163 -30.44 -28.51 5.47
CA ARG A 163 -30.39 -27.81 4.17
C ARG A 163 -30.11 -26.32 4.36
N LEU A 164 -30.87 -25.64 5.23
CA LEU A 164 -30.68 -24.23 5.54
C LEU A 164 -29.25 -23.95 6.01
N ALA A 165 -28.70 -24.77 6.92
CA ALA A 165 -27.32 -24.63 7.39
C ALA A 165 -26.30 -24.71 6.25
N ARG A 166 -26.47 -25.63 5.30
CA ARG A 166 -25.57 -25.77 4.15
C ARG A 166 -25.68 -24.58 3.19
N GLU A 167 -26.89 -24.11 2.95
CA GLU A 167 -27.15 -22.95 2.08
C GLU A 167 -26.54 -21.68 2.69
N SER A 168 -26.82 -21.38 3.96
CA SER A 168 -26.26 -20.22 4.66
C SER A 168 -24.73 -20.25 4.74
N LEU A 169 -24.11 -21.41 4.95
CA LEU A 169 -22.65 -21.55 4.93
C LEU A 169 -22.07 -21.30 3.52
N ASN A 170 -22.73 -21.80 2.48
CA ASN A 170 -22.29 -21.57 1.10
C ASN A 170 -22.45 -20.11 0.68
N GLU A 171 -23.51 -19.44 1.14
CA GLU A 171 -23.72 -18.01 0.92
C GLU A 171 -22.68 -17.17 1.65
N ALA A 172 -22.44 -17.44 2.93
CA ALA A 172 -21.41 -16.74 3.70
C ALA A 172 -20.02 -16.87 3.10
N ARG A 173 -19.67 -18.08 2.62
CA ARG A 173 -18.42 -18.31 1.90
C ARG A 173 -18.35 -17.49 0.60
N ARG A 174 -19.40 -17.52 -0.23
CA ARG A 174 -19.48 -16.71 -1.47
C ARG A 174 -19.33 -15.22 -1.20
N SER A 175 -19.95 -14.68 -0.16
CA SER A 175 -19.86 -13.26 0.17
C SER A 175 -18.49 -12.86 0.74
N VAL A 176 -17.85 -13.73 1.54
CA VAL A 176 -16.45 -13.55 1.98
C VAL A 176 -15.45 -13.66 0.81
N TRP A 177 -15.81 -14.38 -0.26
CA TRP A 177 -15.03 -14.48 -1.50
C TRP A 177 -15.27 -13.31 -2.47
N ALA A 178 -16.47 -12.72 -2.48
CA ALA A 178 -16.76 -11.48 -3.20
C ALA A 178 -15.96 -10.28 -2.67
N LEU A 179 -15.49 -10.35 -1.42
CA LEU A 179 -14.45 -9.48 -0.86
C LEU A 179 -13.08 -9.86 -1.45
N ARG A 180 -12.87 -9.58 -2.74
CA ARG A 180 -11.56 -9.67 -3.36
C ARG A 180 -10.64 -8.62 -2.71
N PRO A 181 -9.39 -8.96 -2.34
CA PRO A 181 -8.41 -7.96 -1.96
C PRO A 181 -8.30 -6.95 -3.10
N GLN A 182 -8.58 -5.67 -2.84
CA GLN A 182 -8.62 -4.61 -3.87
C GLN A 182 -7.31 -4.54 -4.69
N ALA A 183 -6.20 -4.97 -4.10
CA ALA A 183 -4.92 -5.07 -4.78
C ALA A 183 -4.95 -6.07 -5.96
N LEU A 184 -5.67 -7.20 -5.85
CA LEU A 184 -5.84 -8.19 -6.92
C LEU A 184 -6.84 -7.77 -8.01
N GLU A 185 -7.60 -6.69 -7.82
CA GLU A 185 -8.44 -6.11 -8.88
C GLU A 185 -7.64 -5.27 -9.88
N ARG A 186 -6.51 -4.69 -9.42
CA ARG A 186 -5.69 -3.78 -10.22
C ARG A 186 -4.37 -4.40 -10.67
N LEU A 187 -3.85 -5.32 -9.89
CA LEU A 187 -2.53 -5.91 -10.07
C LEU A 187 -2.65 -7.43 -10.13
N SER A 188 -1.73 -8.07 -10.85
CA SER A 188 -1.61 -9.54 -10.81
C SER A 188 -1.23 -10.04 -9.41
N LEU A 189 -1.48 -11.31 -9.11
CA LEU A 189 -1.05 -11.95 -7.86
C LEU A 189 0.43 -11.69 -7.56
N ILE A 190 1.30 -11.84 -8.56
CA ILE A 190 2.75 -11.65 -8.41
C ILE A 190 3.07 -10.21 -8.00
N GLN A 191 2.44 -9.22 -8.64
CA GLN A 191 2.64 -7.81 -8.32
C GLN A 191 2.12 -7.47 -6.93
N THR A 192 0.96 -8.03 -6.56
CA THR A 192 0.35 -7.82 -5.25
C THR A 192 1.20 -8.41 -4.14
N LEU A 193 1.66 -9.66 -4.28
CA LEU A 193 2.58 -10.29 -3.33
C LEU A 193 3.89 -9.50 -3.19
N ARG A 194 4.43 -8.99 -4.31
CA ARG A 194 5.65 -8.16 -4.28
C ARG A 194 5.45 -6.89 -3.47
N GLN A 195 4.36 -6.16 -3.68
CA GLN A 195 4.04 -4.95 -2.91
C GLN A 195 3.87 -5.24 -1.42
N GLU A 196 3.17 -6.32 -1.06
CA GLU A 196 2.99 -6.70 0.35
C GLU A 196 4.31 -7.05 1.03
N ILE A 197 5.23 -7.74 0.33
CA ILE A 197 6.55 -8.12 0.84
C ILE A 197 7.47 -6.91 0.99
N GLU A 198 7.44 -5.99 0.03
CA GLU A 198 8.18 -4.71 0.10
C GLU A 198 7.69 -3.87 1.28
N ARG A 199 6.37 -3.74 1.44
CA ARG A 199 5.77 -3.04 2.58
C ARG A 199 6.15 -3.67 3.91
N PHE A 200 6.10 -5.01 4.01
CA PHE A 200 6.54 -5.72 5.21
C PHE A 200 7.99 -5.39 5.58
N THR A 201 8.88 -5.33 4.59
CA THR A 201 10.30 -5.00 4.80
C THR A 201 10.45 -3.56 5.33
N GLN A 202 9.70 -2.61 4.77
CA GLN A 202 9.69 -1.21 5.20
C GLN A 202 9.16 -1.05 6.63
N ASP A 203 8.04 -1.72 6.95
CA ASP A 203 7.35 -1.57 8.24
C ASP A 203 8.07 -2.30 9.39
N SER A 204 8.77 -3.40 9.11
CA SER A 204 9.38 -4.26 10.14
C SER A 204 10.91 -4.17 10.22
N GLY A 205 11.58 -3.69 9.17
CA GLY A 205 13.03 -3.75 9.03
C GLY A 205 13.59 -5.16 8.75
N VAL A 206 12.73 -6.19 8.67
CA VAL A 206 13.13 -7.57 8.35
C VAL A 206 13.34 -7.70 6.85
N LYS A 207 14.52 -8.21 6.43
CA LYS A 207 14.83 -8.34 5.01
C LYS A 207 14.00 -9.45 4.37
N ALA A 208 13.14 -9.13 3.41
CA ALA A 208 12.36 -10.13 2.71
C ALA A 208 12.80 -10.30 1.24
N ASN A 209 13.03 -11.55 0.83
CA ASN A 209 13.32 -11.92 -0.56
C ASN A 209 12.10 -12.58 -1.19
N PHE A 210 11.77 -12.21 -2.43
CA PHE A 210 10.65 -12.81 -3.16
C PHE A 210 11.10 -13.46 -4.47
N ASN A 211 11.03 -14.79 -4.51
CA ASN A 211 11.33 -15.59 -5.69
C ASN A 211 10.05 -15.97 -6.43
N THR A 212 10.02 -15.65 -7.72
CA THR A 212 8.86 -15.87 -8.59
C THR A 212 9.26 -16.64 -9.84
N PRO A 213 8.37 -17.49 -10.39
CA PRO A 213 8.68 -18.26 -11.57
C PRO A 213 8.71 -17.34 -12.81
N ARG A 214 9.58 -17.66 -13.78
CA ARG A 214 9.69 -16.89 -15.04
C ARG A 214 8.44 -17.03 -15.92
N LYS A 215 7.75 -18.17 -15.84
CA LYS A 215 6.55 -18.46 -16.63
C LYS A 215 5.31 -18.11 -15.79
N LYS A 216 4.48 -17.21 -16.32
CA LYS A 216 3.18 -16.88 -15.73
C LYS A 216 2.18 -18.00 -16.06
N GLN A 217 1.43 -18.43 -15.07
CA GLN A 217 0.26 -19.29 -15.24
C GLN A 217 -0.96 -18.58 -14.69
N THR A 218 -2.08 -18.65 -15.41
CA THR A 218 -3.34 -18.07 -14.97
C THR A 218 -3.95 -18.96 -13.89
N LEU A 219 -4.20 -18.38 -12.71
CA LEU A 219 -4.93 -19.03 -11.63
C LEU A 219 -6.37 -18.53 -11.60
N SER A 220 -7.27 -19.28 -10.98
CA SER A 220 -8.58 -18.73 -10.64
C SER A 220 -8.45 -17.65 -9.56
N ALA A 221 -9.36 -16.68 -9.57
CA ALA A 221 -9.37 -15.58 -8.60
C ALA A 221 -9.42 -16.06 -7.13
N ASP A 222 -10.05 -17.21 -6.88
CA ASP A 222 -10.13 -17.83 -5.57
C ASP A 222 -8.77 -18.29 -5.06
N ILE A 223 -7.96 -18.91 -5.95
CA ILE A 223 -6.62 -19.36 -5.61
C ILE A 223 -5.71 -18.16 -5.37
N GLU A 224 -5.78 -17.12 -6.23
CA GLU A 224 -5.00 -15.89 -6.04
C GLU A 224 -5.30 -15.23 -4.68
N SER A 225 -6.58 -15.09 -4.34
CA SER A 225 -7.01 -14.47 -3.08
C SER A 225 -6.58 -15.28 -1.86
N THR A 226 -6.65 -16.62 -1.97
CA THR A 226 -6.23 -17.54 -0.90
C THR A 226 -4.72 -17.45 -0.66
N LEU A 227 -3.92 -17.48 -1.73
CA LEU A 227 -2.46 -17.36 -1.65
C LEU A 227 -2.05 -16.01 -1.04
N LEU A 228 -2.71 -14.93 -1.43
CA LEU A 228 -2.43 -13.60 -0.87
C LEU A 228 -2.71 -13.54 0.63
N ARG A 229 -3.87 -14.03 1.09
CA ARG A 229 -4.21 -14.06 2.53
C ARG A 229 -3.22 -14.93 3.33
N ILE A 230 -2.82 -16.08 2.79
CA ILE A 230 -1.81 -16.96 3.41
C ILE A 230 -0.48 -16.21 3.56
N CYS A 231 -0.05 -15.48 2.52
CA CYS A 231 1.16 -14.68 2.57
C CYS A 231 1.07 -13.61 3.68
N GLN A 232 -0.01 -12.83 3.70
CA GLN A 232 -0.21 -11.73 4.66
C GLN A 232 -0.22 -12.20 6.11
N GLU A 233 -0.92 -13.30 6.39
CA GLU A 233 -0.98 -13.87 7.73
C GLU A 233 0.39 -14.44 8.15
N SER A 234 1.08 -15.11 7.24
CA SER A 234 2.42 -15.66 7.50
C SER A 234 3.42 -14.55 7.84
N LEU A 235 3.45 -13.47 7.06
CA LEU A 235 4.31 -12.29 7.33
C LEU A 235 3.93 -11.60 8.65
N THR A 236 2.64 -11.54 8.97
CA THR A 236 2.16 -11.01 10.26
C THR A 236 2.69 -11.84 11.42
N ASN A 237 2.69 -13.17 11.29
CA ASN A 237 3.23 -14.07 12.30
C ASN A 237 4.74 -13.90 12.48
N VAL A 238 5.50 -13.78 11.38
CA VAL A 238 6.94 -13.49 11.46
C VAL A 238 7.19 -12.21 12.26
N ARG A 239 6.51 -11.11 11.91
CA ARG A 239 6.66 -9.83 12.61
C ARG A 239 6.37 -9.95 14.11
N LYS A 240 5.30 -10.67 14.48
CA LYS A 240 4.83 -10.74 15.86
C LYS A 240 5.64 -11.73 16.71
N HIS A 241 6.19 -12.79 16.12
CA HIS A 241 6.63 -13.96 16.87
C HIS A 241 8.04 -14.45 16.57
N ALA A 242 8.54 -14.31 15.33
CA ALA A 242 9.76 -14.99 14.89
C ALA A 242 11.06 -14.37 15.42
N LYS A 243 11.08 -13.05 15.72
CA LYS A 243 12.35 -12.29 15.88
C LYS A 243 13.34 -12.52 14.72
N ALA A 244 12.82 -12.88 13.55
CA ALA A 244 13.60 -13.15 12.35
C ALA A 244 14.28 -11.88 11.84
N SER A 245 15.48 -12.03 11.28
CA SER A 245 16.18 -10.97 10.55
C SER A 245 15.98 -11.08 9.04
N GLN A 246 15.50 -12.23 8.55
CA GLN A 246 15.26 -12.47 7.15
C GLN A 246 14.06 -13.40 6.90
N VAL A 247 13.33 -13.14 5.81
CA VAL A 247 12.26 -14.00 5.28
C VAL A 247 12.50 -14.28 3.81
N GLU A 248 12.23 -15.50 3.37
CA GLU A 248 12.19 -15.91 1.98
C GLU A 248 10.78 -16.35 1.61
N VAL A 249 10.22 -15.72 0.58
CA VAL A 249 8.93 -16.06 0.00
C VAL A 249 9.16 -16.63 -1.39
N ASN A 250 8.70 -17.85 -1.64
CA ASN A 250 8.82 -18.51 -2.95
C ASN A 250 7.43 -18.85 -3.48
N LEU A 251 7.13 -18.38 -4.70
CA LEU A 251 5.98 -18.81 -5.48
C LEU A 251 6.45 -19.73 -6.60
N ALA A 252 5.84 -20.89 -6.76
CA ALA A 252 6.13 -21.83 -7.84
C ALA A 252 4.84 -22.37 -8.46
N PHE A 253 4.83 -22.51 -9.79
CA PHE A 253 3.76 -23.17 -10.53
C PHE A 253 4.24 -24.56 -10.95
N GLU A 254 3.48 -25.58 -10.57
CA GLU A 254 3.66 -26.98 -10.96
C GLU A 254 2.57 -27.37 -11.97
N GLU A 255 2.69 -28.53 -12.64
CA GLU A 255 1.74 -28.91 -13.70
C GLU A 255 0.26 -28.91 -13.26
N LYS A 256 -0.02 -29.25 -12.00
CA LYS A 256 -1.39 -29.34 -11.43
C LYS A 256 -1.55 -28.64 -10.09
N ALA A 257 -0.57 -27.84 -9.66
CA ALA A 257 -0.58 -27.21 -8.36
C ALA A 257 0.15 -25.87 -8.38
N VAL A 258 -0.14 -25.04 -7.38
CA VAL A 258 0.64 -23.84 -7.07
C VAL A 258 1.17 -23.98 -5.65
N ARG A 259 2.43 -23.62 -5.46
CA ARG A 259 3.12 -23.68 -4.18
C ARG A 259 3.55 -22.28 -3.78
N LEU A 260 3.10 -21.83 -2.61
CA LEU A 260 3.62 -20.65 -1.94
C LEU A 260 4.29 -21.12 -0.64
N SER A 261 5.58 -20.86 -0.49
CA SER A 261 6.33 -21.16 0.73
C SER A 261 6.89 -19.88 1.32
N ILE A 262 6.73 -19.70 2.63
CA ILE A 262 7.33 -18.62 3.40
C ILE A 262 8.25 -19.28 4.42
N HIS A 263 9.51 -18.87 4.46
CA HIS A 263 10.52 -19.37 5.37
C HIS A 263 11.23 -18.20 6.03
N ASP A 264 11.18 -18.13 7.34
CA ASP A 264 11.94 -17.15 8.14
C ASP A 264 13.15 -17.84 8.79
N ASN A 265 14.02 -17.04 9.42
CA ASN A 265 15.20 -17.53 10.12
C ASN A 265 15.13 -17.42 11.66
N GLY A 266 13.92 -17.42 12.25
CA GLY A 266 13.71 -17.20 13.69
C GLY A 266 12.50 -17.92 14.29
#